data_AF-A0A358DKF3-F1
#
_entry.id   AF-A0A358DKF3-F1
#
_cell.length_a   1.000
_cell.length_b   1.000
_cell.length_c   1.000
_cell.angle_alpha   90.00
_cell.angle_beta   90.00
_cell.angle_gamma   90.00
#
_symmetry.space_group_name_H-M   'P 1'
#
loop_
_entity.id
_entity.type
_entity.pdbx_description
1 polymer ?
#
loop_
_entity_poly.entity_id
_entity_poly.type
_entity_poly.pdbx_seq_one_letter_code
_entity_poly.pdbx_strand_id
1 'polypeptide(L)'
;MKQRPTPTPALRKEERKALEAFRTGRQTLADAPEFLFRLARQHNVAASLAAIASERGQYVPQIWRHRLRQLRAQQLTVRPHLDRLARRLNRLGRPWFAARGWARIYDPVLPVRPMGDLDIYMTLEHLEDLD
;
A
#
# COMPACT_ATOMS: atom_id res chain seq x y z
N MET A 1 24.20 9.89 -8.33
CA MET A 1 23.35 11.09 -8.08
C MET A 1 21.96 10.63 -7.68
N LYS A 2 21.49 10.91 -6.44
CA LYS A 2 20.12 10.58 -6.03
C LYS A 2 19.20 11.67 -6.57
N GLN A 3 18.35 11.35 -7.54
CA GLN A 3 17.30 12.27 -8.01
C GLN A 3 16.40 12.59 -6.82
N ARG A 4 16.26 13.88 -6.48
CA ARG A 4 15.26 14.31 -5.49
C ARG A 4 13.87 13.95 -6.04
N PRO A 5 13.00 13.31 -5.25
CA PRO A 5 11.65 13.02 -5.70
C PRO A 5 10.96 14.32 -6.07
N THR A 6 10.45 14.40 -7.29
CA THR A 6 9.66 15.54 -7.75
C THR A 6 8.44 15.66 -6.83
N PRO A 7 8.15 16.85 -6.27
CA PRO A 7 6.99 17.02 -5.41
C PRO A 7 5.73 16.61 -6.18
N THR A 8 4.96 15.70 -5.59
CA THR A 8 3.69 15.30 -6.19
C THR A 8 2.76 16.51 -6.17
N PRO A 9 2.19 16.92 -7.31
CA PRO A 9 1.30 18.08 -7.34
C PRO A 9 0.13 17.85 -6.39
N ALA A 10 -0.37 18.92 -5.77
CA ALA A 10 -1.57 18.83 -4.94
C ALA A 10 -2.78 18.48 -5.81
N LEU A 11 -3.66 17.62 -5.28
CA LEU A 11 -4.91 17.26 -5.96
C LEU A 11 -5.81 18.49 -6.12
N ARG A 12 -6.32 18.72 -7.33
CA ARG A 12 -7.36 19.70 -7.64
C ARG A 12 -8.68 19.33 -6.96
N LYS A 13 -9.60 20.28 -6.84
CA LYS A 13 -10.88 20.08 -6.14
C LYS A 13 -11.72 18.98 -6.79
N GLU A 14 -11.78 18.96 -8.12
CA GLU A 14 -12.48 17.92 -8.88
C GLU A 14 -11.84 16.55 -8.67
N GLU A 15 -10.50 16.51 -8.59
CA GLU A 15 -9.74 15.28 -8.39
C GLU A 15 -10.00 14.67 -7.03
N ARG A 16 -10.05 15.49 -5.98
CA ARG A 16 -10.42 15.06 -4.63
C ARG A 16 -11.84 14.53 -4.58
N LYS A 17 -12.80 15.23 -5.20
CA LYS A 17 -14.21 14.81 -5.23
C LYS A 17 -14.39 13.45 -5.91
N ALA A 18 -13.71 13.23 -7.03
CA ALA A 18 -13.75 11.95 -7.75
C ALA A 18 -13.07 10.82 -6.96
N LEU A 19 -11.93 11.10 -6.32
CA LEU A 19 -11.28 10.16 -5.40
C LEU A 19 -12.19 9.79 -4.23
N GLU A 20 -12.92 10.74 -3.66
CA GLU A 20 -13.88 10.47 -2.60
C GLU A 20 -15.09 9.68 -3.10
N ALA A 21 -15.62 9.98 -4.29
CA ALA A 21 -16.69 9.21 -4.91
C ALA A 21 -16.27 7.75 -5.12
N PHE A 22 -15.07 7.53 -5.66
CA PHE A 22 -14.48 6.21 -5.77
C PHE A 22 -14.25 5.58 -4.40
N ARG A 23 -13.64 6.29 -3.44
CA ARG A 23 -13.39 5.79 -2.07
C ARG A 23 -14.67 5.48 -1.31
N THR A 24 -15.80 6.14 -1.59
CA THR A 24 -17.09 5.86 -0.95
C THR A 24 -17.93 4.84 -1.72
N GLY A 25 -17.45 4.36 -2.88
CA GLY A 25 -18.14 3.36 -3.69
C GLY A 25 -19.29 3.92 -4.53
N ARG A 26 -19.44 5.25 -4.59
CA ARG A 26 -20.40 5.93 -5.47
C ARG A 26 -20.00 5.87 -6.95
N GLN A 27 -18.75 5.54 -7.23
CA GLN A 27 -18.21 5.32 -8.57
C GLN A 27 -17.27 4.11 -8.57
N THR A 28 -17.21 3.43 -9.71
CA THR A 28 -16.30 2.32 -10.00
C THR A 28 -15.16 2.80 -10.91
N LEU A 29 -14.18 1.92 -11.13
CA LEU A 29 -13.11 2.17 -12.12
C LEU A 29 -13.63 2.21 -13.56
N ALA A 30 -14.78 1.59 -13.84
CA ALA A 30 -15.39 1.59 -15.16
C ALA A 30 -16.07 2.92 -15.50
N ASP A 31 -16.51 3.67 -14.48
CA ASP A 31 -17.25 4.93 -14.67
C ASP A 31 -16.35 6.12 -14.98
N ALA A 32 -15.06 6.04 -14.62
CA ALA A 32 -14.10 7.12 -14.81
C ALA A 32 -12.67 6.65 -15.14
N PRO A 33 -12.48 5.76 -16.15
CA PRO A 33 -11.19 5.14 -16.41
C PRO A 33 -10.12 6.19 -16.75
N GLU A 34 -10.34 7.02 -17.78
CA GLU A 34 -9.29 7.94 -18.26
C GLU A 34 -8.85 8.97 -17.19
N PHE A 35 -9.81 9.49 -16.42
CA PHE A 35 -9.53 10.39 -15.30
C PHE A 35 -8.72 9.68 -14.20
N LEU A 36 -9.15 8.51 -13.73
CA LEU A 36 -8.47 7.77 -12.68
C LEU A 36 -7.11 7.25 -13.13
N PHE A 37 -6.92 6.94 -14.42
CA PHE A 37 -5.63 6.59 -15.00
C PHE A 37 -4.63 7.75 -14.96
N ARG A 38 -5.05 8.96 -15.34
CA ARG A 38 -4.22 10.16 -15.27
C ARG A 38 -3.82 10.47 -13.83
N LEU A 39 -4.77 10.40 -12.90
CA LEU A 39 -4.54 10.60 -11.48
C LEU A 39 -3.62 9.52 -10.88
N ALA A 40 -3.85 8.25 -11.25
CA ALA A 40 -3.01 7.12 -10.89
C ALA A 40 -1.55 7.31 -11.33
N ARG A 41 -1.32 7.88 -12.52
CA ARG A 41 0.01 8.20 -13.04
C ARG A 41 0.63 9.40 -12.33
N GLN A 42 -0.11 10.50 -12.19
CA GLN A 42 0.39 11.76 -11.61
C GLN A 42 0.72 11.65 -10.12
N HIS A 43 -0.04 10.84 -9.38
CA HIS A 43 0.11 10.69 -7.93
C HIS A 43 0.62 9.30 -7.50
N ASN A 44 0.99 8.45 -8.46
CA ASN A 44 1.44 7.07 -8.23
C ASN A 44 0.47 6.23 -7.36
N VAL A 45 -0.85 6.50 -7.44
CA VAL A 45 -1.89 5.83 -6.65
C VAL A 45 -2.57 4.67 -7.38
N ALA A 46 -2.05 4.27 -8.56
CA ALA A 46 -2.63 3.20 -9.38
C ALA A 46 -2.89 1.92 -8.60
N ALA A 47 -1.91 1.49 -7.81
CA ALA A 47 -2.01 0.30 -6.99
C ALA A 47 -3.04 0.46 -5.86
N SER A 48 -3.12 1.62 -5.21
CA SER A 48 -4.12 1.88 -4.17
C SER A 48 -5.55 1.82 -4.74
N LEU A 49 -5.78 2.42 -5.92
CA LEU A 49 -7.08 2.40 -6.57
C LEU A 49 -7.47 0.98 -7.00
N ALA A 50 -6.52 0.25 -7.60
CA ALA A 50 -6.73 -1.13 -8.01
C ALA A 50 -6.99 -2.06 -6.81
N ALA A 51 -6.33 -1.85 -5.68
CA ALA A 51 -6.55 -2.60 -4.45
C ALA A 51 -7.96 -2.38 -3.89
N ILE A 52 -8.42 -1.13 -3.83
CA ILE A 52 -9.77 -0.79 -3.36
C ILE A 52 -10.84 -1.40 -4.28
N ALA A 53 -10.64 -1.34 -5.60
CA ALA A 53 -11.55 -1.97 -6.54
C ALA A 53 -11.59 -3.50 -6.37
N SER A 54 -10.43 -4.14 -6.21
CA SER A 54 -10.33 -5.58 -5.97
C SER A 54 -11.00 -6.00 -4.65
N GLU A 55 -10.82 -5.24 -3.57
CA GLU A 55 -11.49 -5.46 -2.28
C GLU A 55 -13.02 -5.43 -2.38
N ARG A 56 -13.55 -4.73 -3.38
CA ARG A 56 -14.99 -4.58 -3.64
C ARG A 56 -15.54 -5.51 -4.71
N GLY A 57 -14.72 -6.41 -5.24
CA GLY A 57 -15.11 -7.25 -6.37
C GLY A 57 -15.41 -6.46 -7.66
N GLN A 58 -14.92 -5.22 -7.78
CA GLN A 58 -15.13 -4.39 -8.95
C GLN A 58 -14.15 -4.76 -10.07
N TYR A 59 -14.50 -4.41 -11.31
CA TYR A 59 -13.60 -4.56 -12.45
C TYR A 59 -12.30 -3.77 -12.24
N VAL A 60 -11.17 -4.48 -12.31
CA VAL A 60 -9.83 -3.88 -12.34
C VAL A 60 -9.24 -4.01 -13.74
N PRO A 61 -8.88 -2.91 -14.43
CA PRO A 61 -8.23 -2.94 -15.74
C PRO A 61 -6.96 -3.79 -15.73
N GLN A 62 -6.70 -4.54 -16.81
CA GLN A 62 -5.57 -5.48 -16.90
C GLN A 62 -4.20 -4.81 -16.64
N ILE A 63 -3.99 -3.61 -17.17
CA ILE A 63 -2.77 -2.82 -16.96
C ILE A 63 -2.54 -2.48 -15.47
N TRP A 64 -3.60 -2.26 -14.69
CA TRP A 64 -3.49 -2.03 -13.25
C TRP A 64 -3.28 -3.34 -12.48
N ARG A 65 -3.85 -4.46 -12.94
CA ARG A 65 -3.52 -5.79 -12.39
C ARG A 65 -2.04 -6.10 -12.56
N HIS A 66 -1.45 -5.76 -13.71
CA HIS A 66 -0.01 -5.88 -13.91
C HIS A 66 0.79 -5.02 -12.92
N ARG A 67 0.34 -3.78 -12.67
CA ARG A 67 0.98 -2.91 -11.67
C ARG A 67 0.87 -3.46 -10.24
N LEU A 68 -0.27 -4.04 -9.86
CA LEU A 68 -0.43 -4.73 -8.57
C LEU A 68 0.52 -5.93 -8.45
N ARG A 69 0.70 -6.72 -9.52
CA ARG A 69 1.68 -7.81 -9.54
C ARG A 69 3.11 -7.32 -9.36
N GLN A 70 3.49 -6.22 -10.03
CA GLN A 70 4.81 -5.61 -9.85
C GLN A 70 5.01 -5.13 -8.41
N LEU A 71 4.00 -4.47 -7.83
CA LEU A 71 4.05 -4.02 -6.44
C LEU A 71 4.17 -5.22 -5.48
N ARG A 72 3.43 -6.30 -5.72
CA ARG A 72 3.58 -7.54 -4.93
C ARG A 72 4.99 -8.09 -5.02
N ALA A 73 5.55 -8.16 -6.23
CA ALA A 73 6.92 -8.60 -6.42
C ALA A 73 7.91 -7.73 -5.63
N GLN A 74 7.74 -6.39 -5.67
CA GLN A 74 8.54 -5.45 -4.88
C GLN A 74 8.36 -5.64 -3.37
N GLN A 75 7.16 -5.93 -2.87
CA GLN A 75 6.95 -6.23 -1.45
C GLN A 75 7.63 -7.54 -1.03
N LEU A 76 7.59 -8.54 -1.91
CA LEU A 76 8.23 -9.82 -1.66
C LEU A 76 9.76 -9.73 -1.63
N THR A 77 10.39 -8.76 -2.31
CA THR A 77 11.84 -8.54 -2.16
C THR A 77 12.22 -8.02 -0.76
N VAL A 78 11.30 -7.37 -0.06
CA VAL A 78 11.50 -6.87 1.32
C VAL A 78 11.26 -7.96 2.36
N ARG A 79 10.52 -9.03 2.01
CA ARG A 79 10.17 -10.14 2.92
C ARG A 79 11.37 -10.72 3.70
N PRO A 80 12.55 -10.97 3.12
CA PRO A 80 13.69 -11.49 3.88
C PRO A 80 14.19 -10.53 4.98
N HIS A 81 14.09 -9.21 4.76
CA HIS A 81 14.44 -8.20 5.77
C HIS A 81 13.45 -8.23 6.93
N LEU A 82 12.17 -8.37 6.61
CA LEU A 82 11.10 -8.48 7.58
C LEU A 82 11.19 -9.78 8.39
N ASP A 83 11.50 -10.91 7.75
CA ASP A 83 11.72 -12.18 8.45
C ASP A 83 12.89 -12.08 9.45
N ARG A 84 13.95 -11.33 9.10
CA ARG A 84 15.05 -11.03 10.03
C ARG A 84 14.59 -10.18 11.20
N LEU A 85 13.81 -9.13 10.94
CA LEU A 85 13.26 -8.26 11.98
C LEU A 85 12.35 -9.04 12.93
N ALA A 86 11.40 -9.82 12.41
CA ALA A 86 10.53 -10.68 13.19
C ALA A 86 11.32 -11.67 14.07
N ARG A 87 12.40 -12.26 13.54
CA ARG A 87 13.30 -13.11 14.34
C ARG A 87 14.01 -12.34 15.45
N ARG A 88 14.48 -11.11 15.19
CA ARG A 88 15.11 -10.26 16.22
C ARG A 88 14.09 -9.94 17.31
N LEU A 89 12.88 -9.52 16.95
CA LEU A 89 11.80 -9.23 17.88
C LEU A 89 11.38 -10.46 18.70
N ASN A 90 11.27 -11.63 18.08
CA ASN A 90 10.97 -12.89 18.79
C ASN A 90 12.05 -13.28 19.80
N ARG A 91 13.33 -13.02 19.48
CA ARG A 91 14.45 -13.29 20.40
C ARG A 91 14.46 -12.39 21.64
N LEU A 92 13.84 -11.22 21.58
CA LEU A 92 13.65 -10.38 22.76
C LEU A 92 12.72 -11.05 23.79
N GLY A 93 11.98 -12.11 23.40
CA GLY A 93 11.09 -12.84 24.29
C GLY A 93 9.86 -12.02 24.71
N ARG A 94 9.54 -10.95 23.98
CA ARG A 94 8.47 -10.01 24.32
C ARG A 94 7.33 -10.07 23.31
N PRO A 95 6.08 -9.79 23.74
CA PRO A 95 4.96 -9.64 22.82
C PRO A 95 5.16 -8.41 21.92
N TRP A 96 5.02 -8.61 20.63
CA TRP A 96 4.96 -7.56 19.62
C TRP A 96 3.88 -7.91 18.60
N PHE A 97 3.34 -6.90 17.94
CA PHE A 97 2.39 -7.11 16.86
C PHE A 97 2.67 -6.18 15.69
N ALA A 98 2.61 -6.73 14.50
CA ALA A 98 2.71 -5.95 13.27
C ALA A 98 1.34 -5.41 12.86
N ALA A 99 1.29 -4.18 12.36
CA ALA A 99 0.08 -3.69 11.72
C ALA A 99 -0.26 -4.48 10.45
N ARG A 100 -1.51 -4.32 9.98
CA ARG A 100 -2.03 -5.01 8.77
C ARG A 100 -1.17 -4.79 7.53
N GLY A 101 -0.39 -3.71 7.44
CA GLY A 101 0.54 -3.49 6.35
C GLY A 101 1.51 -4.66 6.17
N TRP A 102 2.15 -5.09 7.27
CA TRP A 102 3.08 -6.22 7.25
C TRP A 102 2.38 -7.54 6.91
N ALA A 103 1.20 -7.78 7.47
CA ALA A 103 0.42 -8.99 7.19
C ALA A 103 0.09 -9.17 5.70
N ARG A 104 -0.12 -8.05 4.98
CA ARG A 104 -0.38 -8.07 3.53
C ARG A 104 0.76 -8.68 2.73
N ILE A 105 1.99 -8.71 3.22
CA ILE A 105 3.14 -9.28 2.51
C ILE A 105 3.12 -10.81 2.57
N TYR A 106 2.66 -11.37 3.69
CA TYR A 106 2.63 -12.81 3.93
C TYR A 106 1.33 -13.45 3.47
N ASP A 107 0.21 -12.75 3.62
CA ASP A 107 -1.10 -13.28 3.27
C ASP A 107 -1.38 -13.01 1.77
N PRO A 108 -1.54 -14.05 0.93
CA PRO A 108 -1.89 -13.89 -0.48
C PRO A 108 -3.37 -13.53 -0.69
N VAL A 109 -4.22 -13.75 0.31
CA VAL A 109 -5.65 -13.37 0.30
C VAL A 109 -5.80 -11.88 0.52
N LEU A 110 -4.87 -11.27 1.27
CA LEU A 110 -4.92 -9.84 1.53
C LEU A 110 -4.55 -9.01 0.28
N PRO A 111 -5.34 -7.98 -0.04
CA PRO A 111 -5.10 -7.13 -1.19
C PRO A 111 -3.79 -6.36 -1.09
N VAL A 112 -3.07 -6.31 -2.21
CA VAL A 112 -1.79 -5.62 -2.34
C VAL A 112 -2.02 -4.12 -2.30
N ARG A 113 -1.48 -3.41 -1.31
CA ARG A 113 -1.52 -1.94 -1.22
C ARG A 113 -0.11 -1.38 -1.16
N PRO A 114 0.18 -0.19 -1.72
CA PRO A 114 1.45 0.47 -1.48
C PRO A 114 1.71 0.62 0.02
N MET A 115 2.91 0.27 0.47
CA MET A 115 3.34 0.49 1.85
C MET A 115 4.44 1.54 1.80
N GLY A 116 4.26 2.63 2.54
CA GLY A 116 5.30 3.64 2.72
C GLY A 116 6.20 3.33 3.92
N ASP A 117 5.63 2.66 4.91
CA ASP A 117 6.17 2.43 6.24
C ASP A 117 5.79 1.04 6.78
N LEU A 118 6.43 0.67 7.89
CA LEU A 118 6.19 -0.55 8.64
C LEU A 118 5.86 -0.18 10.07
N ASP A 119 4.60 -0.37 10.47
CA ASP A 119 4.17 -0.13 11.83
C ASP A 119 4.32 -1.40 12.69
N ILE A 120 5.05 -1.25 13.79
CA ILE A 120 5.26 -2.29 14.81
C ILE A 120 4.80 -1.71 16.14
N TYR A 121 4.01 -2.48 16.85
CA TYR A 121 3.54 -2.12 18.17
C TYR A 121 4.14 -3.07 19.20
N MET A 122 4.58 -2.47 20.29
CA MET A 122 5.11 -3.13 21.48
C MET A 122 4.79 -2.27 22.71
N THR A 123 4.98 -2.83 23.90
CA THR A 123 4.83 -2.06 25.13
C THR A 123 5.93 -1.01 25.27
N LEU A 124 5.59 0.13 25.88
CA LEU A 124 6.44 1.32 25.96
C LEU A 124 7.83 1.03 26.56
N GLU A 125 7.87 0.17 27.57
CA GLU A 125 9.08 -0.27 28.29
C GLU A 125 10.14 -0.94 27.40
N HIS A 126 9.81 -1.31 26.15
CA HIS A 126 10.68 -2.07 25.25
C HIS A 126 11.16 -1.28 24.03
N LEU A 127 10.77 -0.01 23.90
CA LEU A 127 11.27 0.86 22.83
C LEU A 127 12.77 1.13 22.96
N GLU A 128 13.30 1.10 24.18
CA GLU A 128 14.71 1.38 24.49
C GLU A 128 15.65 0.23 24.09
N ASP A 129 15.13 -1.00 23.91
CA ASP A 129 15.92 -2.18 23.53
C ASP A 129 16.16 -2.29 22.00
N LEU A 130 15.64 -1.36 21.22
CA LEU A 130 15.67 -1.41 19.74
C LEU A 130 16.87 -0.71 19.10
N ASP A 131 17.70 -0.01 19.88
CA ASP A 131 18.94 0.62 19.41
C ASP A 131 20.01 -0.42 18.93
#